data_AF-A0A7J6TJD1-F1
#
_entry.id   AF-A0A7J6TJD1-F1
#
_cell.length_a   1.000
_cell.length_b   1.000
_cell.length_c   1.000
_cell.angle_alpha   90.00
_cell.angle_beta   90.00
_cell.angle_gamma   90.00
#
_symmetry.space_group_name_H-M   'P 1'
#
loop_
_entity.id
_entity.type
_entity.pdbx_description
1 polymer ?
#
loop_
_entity_poly.entity_id
_entity_poly.type
_entity_poly.pdbx_seq_one_letter_code
_entity_poly.pdbx_strand_id
1 'polypeptide(L)'
;MLVAEALKLASYCDPSLDNYFMYMGQTGVNTQTFEWERSDTCLVCSGSEAVVESLDPEKNTLQDLLDLLCNPAGKFRLQRPSISTVSGIVFIQRPAALRAEHEWKLT
;
A
#
# COMPACT_ATOMS: atom_id res chain seq x y z
N MET A 1 -16.43 -20.81 -2.13
CA MET A 1 -15.14 -20.75 -2.85
C MET A 1 -13.95 -20.67 -1.90
N LEU A 2 -13.84 -19.68 -1.01
CA LEU A 2 -12.68 -19.53 -0.10
C LEU A 2 -12.36 -20.79 0.73
N VAL A 3 -13.37 -21.46 1.29
CA VAL A 3 -13.17 -22.69 2.08
C VAL A 3 -12.61 -23.84 1.23
N ALA A 4 -13.03 -23.96 -0.02
CA ALA A 4 -12.52 -24.99 -0.93
C ALA A 4 -11.05 -24.73 -1.25
N GLU A 5 -10.67 -23.48 -1.54
CA GLU A 5 -9.27 -23.11 -1.80
C GLU A 5 -8.39 -23.27 -0.55
N ALA A 6 -8.89 -22.95 0.63
CA ALA A 6 -8.18 -23.21 1.88
C ALA A 6 -7.93 -24.72 2.09
N LEU A 7 -8.91 -25.57 1.78
CA LEU A 7 -8.75 -27.02 1.85
C LEU A 7 -7.74 -27.53 0.82
N LYS A 8 -7.79 -27.04 -0.42
CA LYS A 8 -6.81 -27.39 -1.46
C LYS A 8 -5.39 -27.01 -1.06
N LEU A 9 -5.20 -25.81 -0.53
CA LEU A 9 -3.90 -25.34 -0.01
C LEU A 9 -3.41 -26.16 1.19
N ALA A 10 -4.31 -26.56 2.10
CA ALA A 10 -3.93 -27.30 3.30
C ALA A 10 -3.65 -28.79 3.03
N SER A 11 -4.39 -29.40 2.11
CA SER A 11 -4.35 -30.86 1.86
C SER A 11 -3.66 -31.25 0.56
N TYR A 12 -3.31 -30.29 -0.30
CA TYR A 12 -2.75 -30.51 -1.64
C TYR A 12 -3.58 -31.47 -2.51
N CYS A 13 -4.90 -31.54 -2.29
CA CYS A 13 -5.77 -32.47 -2.98
C CYS A 13 -6.03 -32.12 -4.46
N ASP A 14 -5.83 -30.85 -4.84
CA ASP A 14 -6.10 -30.29 -6.17
C ASP A 14 -5.28 -28.98 -6.33
N PRO A 15 -4.93 -28.54 -7.56
CA PRO A 15 -4.29 -27.24 -7.78
C PRO A 15 -5.16 -26.09 -7.25
N SER A 16 -4.50 -25.12 -6.61
CA SER A 16 -5.15 -23.90 -6.13
C SER A 16 -5.50 -22.96 -7.28
N LEU A 17 -6.51 -22.12 -7.06
CA LEU A 17 -6.88 -21.04 -7.96
C LEU A 17 -5.73 -20.05 -8.19
N ASP A 18 -5.57 -19.60 -9.43
CA ASP A 18 -4.58 -18.62 -9.83
C ASP A 18 -5.05 -17.18 -9.60
N ASN A 19 -4.75 -16.64 -8.42
CA ASN A 19 -4.96 -15.27 -7.93
C ASN A 19 -6.40 -14.76 -7.79
N TYR A 20 -7.22 -14.70 -8.84
CA TYR A 20 -8.48 -13.97 -8.80
C TYR A 20 -9.66 -14.71 -9.42
N PHE A 21 -10.77 -14.65 -8.69
CA PHE A 21 -12.07 -15.11 -9.15
C PHE A 21 -13.09 -14.01 -8.95
N MET A 22 -13.80 -13.69 -10.02
CA MET A 22 -14.84 -12.68 -10.06
C MET A 22 -16.20 -13.36 -10.22
N TYR A 23 -17.11 -13.06 -9.30
CA TYR A 23 -18.51 -13.46 -9.40
C TYR A 23 -19.38 -12.26 -9.77
N MET A 24 -20.13 -12.36 -10.87
CA MET A 24 -21.09 -11.36 -11.31
C MET A 24 -22.49 -11.98 -11.28
N GLY A 25 -23.30 -11.54 -10.31
CA GLY A 25 -24.65 -12.06 -10.05
C GLY A 25 -25.81 -11.15 -10.50
N GLN A 26 -25.54 -10.03 -11.16
CA GLN A 26 -26.54 -8.96 -11.35
C GLN A 26 -27.59 -9.27 -12.43
N THR A 27 -27.20 -9.91 -13.55
CA THR A 27 -28.09 -10.26 -14.67
C THR A 27 -28.14 -11.77 -14.95
N GLY A 28 -27.48 -12.57 -14.10
CA GLY A 28 -27.33 -14.02 -14.25
C GLY A 28 -26.21 -14.54 -13.34
N VAL A 29 -25.85 -15.82 -13.48
CA VAL A 29 -24.71 -16.43 -12.78
C VAL A 29 -23.52 -16.46 -13.73
N ASN A 30 -22.57 -15.56 -13.53
CA ASN A 30 -21.33 -15.54 -14.31
C ASN A 30 -20.11 -15.52 -13.37
N THR A 31 -19.15 -16.40 -13.65
CA THR A 31 -17.90 -16.52 -12.89
C THR A 31 -16.73 -16.46 -13.86
N GLN A 32 -15.83 -15.51 -13.66
CA GLN A 32 -14.60 -15.40 -14.43
C GLN A 32 -13.39 -15.59 -13.52
N THR A 33 -12.45 -16.42 -13.96
CA THR A 33 -11.13 -16.59 -13.33
C THR A 33 -10.08 -15.99 -14.24
N PHE A 34 -9.13 -15.27 -13.66
CA PHE A 34 -8.03 -14.69 -14.41
C PHE A 34 -6.83 -14.46 -13.50
N GLU A 35 -5.65 -14.65 -14.09
CA GLU A 35 -4.38 -14.41 -13.44
C GLU A 35 -4.12 -12.89 -13.41
N TRP A 36 -4.02 -12.33 -12.21
CA TRP A 36 -3.50 -10.97 -12.03
C TRP A 36 -1.98 -11.02 -11.97
N GLU A 37 -1.34 -10.30 -12.88
CA GLU A 37 0.11 -10.15 -12.86
C GLU A 37 0.54 -9.32 -11.65
N ARG A 38 1.63 -9.76 -11.01
CA ARG A 38 2.26 -9.02 -9.94
C ARG A 38 3.02 -7.83 -10.52
N SER A 39 2.71 -6.63 -10.04
CA SER A 39 3.49 -5.45 -10.41
C SER A 39 4.86 -5.44 -9.75
N ASP A 40 5.92 -5.31 -10.56
CA ASP A 40 7.31 -5.18 -10.08
C ASP A 40 7.58 -3.89 -9.30
N THR A 41 6.67 -2.90 -9.41
CA THR A 41 6.77 -1.61 -8.71
C THR A 41 5.85 -1.52 -7.49
N CYS A 42 5.32 -2.66 -7.03
CA CYS A 42 4.39 -2.70 -5.90
C CYS A 42 5.10 -2.43 -4.56
N LEU A 43 4.76 -1.31 -3.92
CA LEU A 43 5.26 -0.87 -2.61
C LEU A 43 5.19 -1.90 -1.46
N VAL A 44 4.36 -2.94 -1.61
CA VAL A 44 4.11 -3.93 -0.56
C VAL A 44 4.88 -5.21 -0.84
N CYS A 45 4.75 -5.76 -2.05
CA CYS A 45 5.30 -7.07 -2.36
C CYS A 45 6.61 -7.02 -3.16
N SER A 46 6.95 -5.96 -3.89
CA SER A 46 8.15 -5.98 -4.77
C SER A 46 9.48 -6.06 -4.00
N GLY A 47 9.51 -5.59 -2.75
CA GLY A 47 10.74 -5.49 -1.97
C GLY A 47 11.71 -4.42 -2.48
N SER A 48 11.34 -3.67 -3.53
CA SER A 48 12.09 -2.55 -4.07
C SER A 48 11.74 -1.26 -3.35
N GLU A 49 12.73 -0.37 -3.22
CA GLU A 49 12.53 0.96 -2.67
C GLU A 49 11.71 1.81 -3.65
N ALA A 50 10.75 2.55 -3.12
CA ALA A 50 9.94 3.46 -3.91
C ALA A 50 10.66 4.79 -4.08
N VAL A 51 10.87 5.22 -5.33
CA VAL A 51 11.50 6.50 -5.65
C VAL A 51 10.43 7.58 -5.77
N VAL A 52 10.60 8.67 -5.03
CA VAL A 52 9.80 9.90 -5.16
C VAL A 52 10.63 10.91 -5.95
N GLU A 53 10.36 11.04 -7.24
CA GLU A 53 11.19 11.85 -8.16
C GLU A 53 10.89 13.36 -8.13
N SER A 54 9.80 13.78 -7.48
CA SER A 54 9.23 15.12 -7.66
C SER A 54 9.47 16.09 -6.51
N LEU A 55 10.44 15.84 -5.63
CA LEU A 55 10.73 16.75 -4.51
C LEU A 55 12.15 17.33 -4.59
N ASP A 56 12.22 18.64 -4.82
CA ASP A 56 13.41 19.45 -4.59
C ASP A 56 13.60 19.71 -3.08
N PRO A 57 14.75 19.35 -2.48
CA PRO A 57 14.99 19.49 -1.04
C PRO A 57 15.10 20.94 -0.55
N GLU A 58 15.34 21.90 -1.44
CA GLU A 58 15.49 23.33 -1.08
C GLU A 58 14.17 24.11 -1.13
N LYS A 59 13.14 23.56 -1.79
CA LYS A 59 11.87 24.26 -2.05
C LYS A 59 10.67 23.60 -1.40
N ASN A 60 10.74 22.30 -1.15
CA ASN A 60 9.61 21.54 -0.63
C ASN A 60 9.75 21.31 0.86
N THR A 61 8.63 21.46 1.56
CA THR A 61 8.52 21.21 2.99
C THR A 61 8.22 19.73 3.24
N LEU A 62 8.38 19.30 4.51
CA LEU A 62 7.94 17.97 4.93
C LEU A 62 6.42 17.79 4.75
N GLN A 63 5.65 18.88 4.85
CA GLN A 63 4.22 18.88 4.61
C GLN A 63 3.89 18.55 3.14
N ASP A 64 4.61 19.13 2.18
CA ASP A 64 4.42 18.84 0.74
C ASP A 64 4.68 17.37 0.42
N LEU A 65 5.67 16.76 1.07
CA LEU A 65 5.94 15.32 0.95
C LEU A 65 4.78 14.49 1.51
N LEU A 66 4.24 14.86 2.68
CA LEU A 66 3.10 14.17 3.28
C LEU A 66 1.86 14.27 2.38
N ASP A 67 1.62 15.44 1.78
CA ASP A 67 0.48 15.66 0.90
C ASP A 67 0.61 14.87 -0.40
N LEU A 68 1.82 14.73 -0.94
CA LEU A 68 2.10 13.86 -2.08
C LEU A 68 1.81 12.39 -1.76
N LEU A 69 2.26 11.91 -0.60
CA LEU A 69 2.02 10.53 -0.16
C LEU A 69 0.54 10.25 0.11
N CYS A 70 -0.21 11.26 0.58
CA CYS A 70 -1.63 11.15 0.89
C CYS A 70 -2.55 11.35 -0.32
N ASN A 71 -2.00 11.81 -1.47
CA ASN A 71 -2.81 12.15 -2.63
C ASN A 71 -3.64 10.94 -3.13
N PRO A 72 -4.99 11.03 -3.16
CA PRO A 72 -5.86 9.93 -3.58
C PRO A 72 -5.75 9.59 -5.06
N ALA A 73 -5.29 10.52 -5.91
CA ALA A 73 -4.99 10.27 -7.31
C ALA A 73 -3.57 9.68 -7.51
N GLY A 74 -2.73 9.70 -6.48
CA GLY A 74 -1.36 9.23 -6.50
C GLY A 74 -1.21 7.71 -6.42
N LYS A 75 0.03 7.24 -6.54
CA LYS A 75 0.43 5.82 -6.44
C LYS A 75 0.35 5.27 -5.00
N PHE A 76 0.56 6.13 -4.01
CA PHE A 76 0.76 5.72 -2.61
C PHE A 76 -0.55 5.68 -1.79
N ARG A 77 -1.43 6.67 -1.97
CA ARG A 77 -2.76 6.78 -1.31
C ARG A 77 -2.74 6.48 0.18
N LEU A 78 -1.69 6.92 0.89
CA LEU A 78 -1.54 6.69 2.32
C LEU A 78 -2.50 7.59 3.10
N GLN A 79 -3.05 7.11 4.21
CA GLN A 79 -3.98 7.91 5.01
C GLN A 79 -3.26 8.84 5.99
N ARG A 80 -2.34 8.28 6.77
CA ARG A 80 -1.58 9.00 7.81
C ARG A 80 -0.18 8.39 7.97
N PRO A 81 0.74 8.65 7.02
CA PRO A 81 2.07 8.07 7.08
C PRO A 81 2.91 8.68 8.21
N SER A 82 3.78 7.84 8.78
CA SER A 82 4.88 8.23 9.67
C SER A 82 6.21 8.03 8.94
N ILE A 83 7.16 8.93 9.15
CA ILE A 83 8.42 8.97 8.40
C ILE A 83 9.60 8.85 9.35
N SER A 84 10.47 7.89 9.05
CA SER A 84 11.73 7.67 9.76
C SER A 84 12.87 7.50 8.75
N THR A 85 14.04 8.00 9.10
CA THR A 85 15.30 7.80 8.37
C THR A 85 16.23 6.92 9.19
N VAL A 86 17.36 6.51 8.60
CA VAL A 86 18.42 5.76 9.30
C VAL A 86 18.94 6.53 10.52
N SER A 87 18.91 7.86 10.46
CA SER A 87 19.36 8.76 11.53
C SER A 87 18.32 8.99 12.64
N GLY A 88 17.06 8.58 12.48
CA GLY A 88 16.03 8.72 13.51
C GLY A 88 14.64 9.02 12.97
N ILE A 89 13.72 9.34 13.89
CA ILE A 89 12.32 9.64 13.56
C ILE A 89 12.22 11.09 13.07
N VAL A 90 11.73 11.26 11.85
CA VAL A 90 11.46 12.59 11.28
C VAL A 90 10.12 13.08 11.80
N PHE A 91 9.06 12.29 11.59
CA PHE A 91 7.70 12.65 11.97
C PHE A 91 6.85 11.43 12.30
N ILE A 92 6.07 11.53 13.38
CA ILE A 92 5.18 10.47 13.85
C ILE A 92 3.75 11.00 14.03
N GLN A 93 2.78 10.26 13.51
CA GLN A 93 1.37 10.67 13.56
C GLN A 93 0.72 10.43 14.93
N ARG A 94 1.13 9.35 15.62
CA ARG A 94 0.60 8.92 16.93
C ARG A 94 1.72 8.26 17.74
N PRO A 95 1.78 8.45 19.07
CA PRO A 95 0.83 9.13 19.99
C PRO A 95 0.89 10.67 19.95
N ALA A 96 -0.13 11.36 20.50
CA ALA A 96 -0.27 12.83 20.42
C ALA A 96 0.88 13.62 21.08
N ALA A 97 1.47 13.09 22.16
CA ALA A 97 2.63 13.71 22.82
C ALA A 97 3.82 13.83 21.88
N LEU A 98 4.17 12.74 21.20
CA LEU A 98 5.29 12.71 20.24
C LEU A 98 4.97 13.50 18.97
N ARG A 99 3.70 13.61 18.58
CA ARG A 99 3.33 14.45 17.44
C ARG A 99 3.69 15.92 17.68
N ALA A 100 3.35 16.46 18.86
CA ALA A 100 3.61 17.85 19.20
C ALA A 100 5.12 18.17 19.21
N GLU A 101 5.95 17.23 19.68
CA GLU A 101 7.42 17.38 19.68
C GLU A 101 8.03 17.43 18.28
N HIS A 102 7.36 16.86 17.28
CA HIS A 102 7.83 16.78 15.90
C HIS A 102 7.12 17.78 14.96
N GLU A 103 6.13 18.52 15.46
CA GLU A 103 5.30 19.44 14.67
C GLU A 103 6.10 20.64 14.14
N TRP A 104 7.14 21.08 14.86
CA TRP A 104 8.03 22.17 14.41
C TRP A 104 8.82 21.83 13.13
N LYS A 105 8.95 20.55 12.77
CA LYS A 105 9.68 20.10 11.57
C LYS A 105 8.84 20.14 10.29
N LEU A 106 7.56 20.50 10.40
CA LEU A 106 6.65 20.56 9.26
C LEU A 106 6.73 21.89 8.48
N THR A 107 7.36 22.91 9.06
CA THR A 107 7.53 24.26 8.48
C THR A 107 8.89 24.36 7.80
#